data_AF-A0A6J4XNA6-F1
#
_entry.id   AF-A0A6J4XNA6-F1
#
_cell.length_a   1.000
_cell.length_b   1.000
_cell.length_c   1.000
_cell.angle_alpha   90.00
_cell.angle_beta   90.00
_cell.angle_gamma   90.00
#
_symmetry.space_group_name_H-M   'P 1'
#
loop_
_entity.id
_entity.type
_entity.pdbx_description
1 polymer ?
#
loop_
_entity_poly.entity_id
_entity_poly.type
_entity_poly.pdbx_seq_one_letter_code
_entity_poly.pdbx_strand_id
1 'polypeptide(L)' 'MDAMTIWYWISSIGLAALLFRPTKKFILSQRLTRTARKLERQLTEDEIQDLGKRTIPIAALIVVTFSFLFNSVIMNKYF' A
#
# COMPACT_ATOMS: atom_id res chain seq x y z
N MET A 1 -26.44 7.98 -7.68
CA MET A 1 -25.61 6.93 -7.05
C MET A 1 -26.40 6.44 -5.86
N ASP A 2 -26.60 5.13 -5.76
CA ASP A 2 -27.27 4.55 -4.61
C ASP A 2 -26.41 4.75 -3.36
N ALA A 3 -27.06 4.91 -2.20
CA ALA A 3 -26.38 5.12 -0.91
C ALA A 3 -25.30 4.04 -0.64
N MET A 4 -25.56 2.83 -1.13
CA MET A 4 -24.68 1.67 -1.06
C MET A 4 -23.39 1.83 -1.88
N THR A 5 -23.49 2.41 -3.09
CA THR A 5 -22.33 2.72 -3.92
C THR A 5 -21.46 3.78 -3.26
N ILE A 6 -22.07 4.82 -2.69
CA ILE A 6 -21.34 5.87 -1.97
C ILE A 6 -20.61 5.27 -0.76
N TRP A 7 -21.26 4.39 -0.01
CA TRP A 7 -20.67 3.72 1.14
C TRP A 7 -19.49 2.83 0.74
N TYR A 8 -19.61 2.09 -0.37
CA TYR A 8 -18.52 1.29 -0.94
C TYR A 8 -17.28 2.14 -1.26
N TRP A 9 -17.46 3.29 -1.91
CA TRP A 9 -16.34 4.17 -2.26
C TRP A 9 -15.67 4.76 -1.01
N ILE A 10 -16.45 5.28 -0.06
CA ILE A 10 -15.93 5.89 1.17
C ILE A 10 -15.15 4.85 2.00
N SER A 11 -15.72 3.67 2.20
CA SER A 11 -15.06 2.60 2.97
C SER A 11 -13.80 2.07 2.27
N SER A 12 -13.80 1.93 0.94
CA SER A 12 -12.62 1.51 0.18
C SER A 12 -11.48 2.54 0.27
N ILE A 13 -11.80 3.84 0.15
CA ILE A 13 -10.81 4.92 0.29
C ILE A 13 -10.29 4.99 1.73
N GLY A 14 -11.18 4.87 2.73
CA GLY A 14 -10.78 4.84 4.14
C GLY A 14 -9.84 3.69 4.46
N LEU A 15 -10.15 2.49 3.97
CA LEU A 15 -9.30 1.30 4.13
C LEU A 15 -7.95 1.48 3.42
N ALA A 16 -7.96 2.10 2.23
CA ALA A 16 -6.73 2.42 1.51
C ALA A 16 -5.86 3.42 2.27
N ALA A 17 -6.43 4.49 2.83
CA ALA A 17 -5.69 5.45 3.62
C ALA A 17 -5.07 4.81 4.88
N LEU A 18 -5.84 3.92 5.54
CA LEU A 18 -5.39 3.19 6.73
C LEU A 18 -4.22 2.24 6.43
N LEU A 19 -4.31 1.47 5.35
CA LEU A 19 -3.32 0.48 4.96
C LEU A 19 -2.10 1.05 4.25
N PHE A 20 -2.15 2.30 3.78
CA PHE A 20 -1.06 2.91 3.03
C PHE A 20 0.24 2.98 3.83
N ARG A 21 0.18 3.47 5.07
CA ARG A 21 1.36 3.59 5.96
C ARG A 21 2.03 2.25 6.26
N PRO A 22 1.33 1.22 6.79
CA PRO A 22 1.96 -0.07 7.09
C PRO A 22 2.49 -0.76 5.84
N THR A 23 1.74 -0.71 4.72
CA THR A 23 2.17 -1.32 3.45
C THR A 23 3.42 -0.66 2.89
N LYS A 24 3.49 0.68 2.89
CA LYS A 24 4.69 1.41 2.47
C LYS A 24 5.90 1.00 3.31
N LYS A 25 5.75 0.93 4.64
CA LYS A 25 6.84 0.56 5.56
C LYS A 25 7.32 -0.87 5.29
N PHE A 26 6.41 -1.81 5.06
CA PHE A 26 6.73 -3.20 4.75
C PHE A 26 7.46 -3.38 3.42
N ILE A 27 6.98 -2.73 2.35
CA ILE A 27 7.63 -2.82 1.04
C ILE A 27 9.02 -2.18 1.10
N LEU A 28 9.15 -1.06 1.81
CA LEU A 28 10.42 -0.37 1.96
C LEU A 28 11.43 -1.23 2.73
N SER A 29 11.04 -1.84 3.85
CA SER A 29 11.95 -2.69 4.62
C SER A 29 12.44 -3.89 3.80
N GLN A 30 11.55 -4.55 3.07
CA GLN A 30 11.90 -5.65 2.16
C GLN A 30 12.92 -5.22 1.09
N ARG A 31 12.71 -4.04 0.50
CA ARG A 31 13.64 -3.47 -0.49
C ARG A 31 14.98 -3.12 0.12
N LEU A 32 14.99 -2.47 1.29
CA LEU A 32 16.22 -2.12 2.01
C LEU A 32 17.05 -3.36 2.34
N THR A 33 16.42 -4.41 2.90
CA THR A 33 17.11 -5.66 3.22
C THR A 33 17.66 -6.33 1.96
N ARG A 34 16.90 -6.37 0.87
CA ARG A 34 17.37 -6.93 -0.41
C ARG A 34 18.54 -6.16 -0.99
N THR A 35 18.50 -4.83 -0.95
CA THR A 35 19.58 -3.99 -1.48
C THR A 35 20.83 -4.07 -0.61
N ALA A 36 20.68 -4.05 0.72
CA ALA A 36 21.80 -4.20 1.66
C ALA A 36 22.51 -5.54 1.49
N ARG A 37 21.75 -6.64 1.29
CA ARG A 37 22.32 -7.96 0.99
C ARG A 37 23.06 -8.02 -0.34
N LYS A 38 22.61 -7.27 -1.35
CA LYS A 38 23.26 -7.24 -2.67
C LYS A 38 24.53 -6.41 -2.70
N LEU A 39 24.57 -5.31 -1.96
CA LEU A 39 25.73 -4.42 -1.93
C LEU A 39 26.77 -4.79 -0.87
N GLU A 40 26.43 -5.70 0.06
CA GLU A 40 27.26 -6.06 1.23
C GLU A 40 27.66 -4.85 2.11
N ARG A 41 27.01 -3.69 1.94
CA ARG A 41 27.21 -2.47 2.73
C ARG A 41 25.88 -1.89 3.21
N GLN A 42 25.96 -0.99 4.19
CA GLN A 42 24.82 -0.17 4.60
C GLN A 42 24.49 0.88 3.55
N LEU A 43 23.20 1.05 3.24
CA LEU A 43 22.75 2.09 2.30
C LEU A 43 22.94 3.48 2.93
N THR A 44 23.33 4.44 2.09
CA THR A 44 23.39 5.85 2.48
C THR A 44 21.97 6.42 2.62
N GLU A 45 21.78 7.45 3.44
CA GLU A 45 20.46 8.08 3.66
C GLU A 45 19.79 8.55 2.35
N ASP A 46 20.58 9.02 1.38
CA ASP A 46 20.10 9.42 0.06
C ASP A 46 19.48 8.26 -0.73
N GLU A 47 20.12 7.08 -0.69
CA GLU A 47 19.63 5.86 -1.35
C GLU A 47 18.34 5.37 -0.69
N ILE A 48 18.24 5.49 0.64
CA ILE A 48 17.04 5.15 1.40
C ILE A 48 15.87 6.07 1.02
N GLN A 49 16.12 7.38 0.91
CA GLN A 49 15.09 8.33 0.48
C GLN A 49 14.61 8.05 -0.95
N ASP A 50 15.53 7.77 -1.89
CA ASP A 50 15.15 7.47 -3.27
C ASP A 50 14.34 6.16 -3.36
N LEU A 51 14.77 5.11 -2.64
CA LEU A 51 13.98 3.88 -2.50
C LEU A 51 12.60 4.15 -1.90
N GLY A 52 12.53 5.03 -0.91
CA GLY A 52 11.29 5.47 -0.26
C GLY A 52 10.32 6.10 -1.24
N LYS A 53 10.80 7.04 -2.08
CA LYS A 53 10.00 7.71 -3.12
C LYS A 53 9.50 6.71 -4.16
N ARG A 54 10.36 5.79 -4.62
CA ARG A 54 9.98 4.73 -5.57
C ARG A 54 9.00 3.70 -4.99
N THR A 55 8.92 3.58 -3.67
CA THR A 55 8.02 2.64 -2.99
C THR A 55 6.60 3.19 -2.85
N ILE A 56 6.43 4.52 -2.82
CA ILE A 56 5.11 5.18 -2.74
C ILE A 56 4.12 4.71 -3.81
N PRO A 57 4.44 4.76 -5.13
CA PRO A 57 3.47 4.38 -6.16
C PRO A 57 3.10 2.89 -6.09
N ILE A 58 4.04 2.02 -5.71
CA ILE A 58 3.82 0.58 -5.57
C ILE A 58 2.89 0.31 -4.38
N ALA A 59 3.16 0.95 -3.24
CA ALA A 59 2.32 0.84 -2.06
C ALA A 59 0.91 1.36 -2.34
N ALA A 60 0.78 2.49 -3.05
CA ALA A 60 -0.51 3.06 -3.43
C ALA A 60 -1.29 2.08 -4.33
N LEU A 61 -0.65 1.54 -5.37
CA LEU A 61 -1.29 0.59 -6.28
C LEU A 61 -1.80 -0.66 -5.56
N ILE A 62 -0.97 -1.28 -4.73
CA ILE A 62 -1.35 -2.47 -3.96
C ILE A 62 -2.51 -2.13 -3.03
N VAL A 63 -2.37 -1.07 -2.23
CA VAL A 63 -3.36 -0.74 -1.21
C VAL A 63 -4.70 -0.36 -1.82
N VAL A 64 -4.72 0.46 -2.87
CA VAL A 64 -5.97 0.80 -3.57
C VAL A 64 -6.61 -0.46 -4.15
N THR A 65 -5.85 -1.29 -4.88
CA THR A 65 -6.40 -2.50 -5.50
C THR A 65 -7.00 -3.46 -4.47
N PHE A 66 -6.27 -3.73 -3.38
CA PHE A 66 -6.73 -4.65 -2.35
C PHE A 66 -7.87 -4.07 -1.51
N SER A 67 -7.90 -2.76 -1.25
CA SER A 67 -9.03 -2.14 -0.54
C SER A 67 -10.33 -2.27 -1.34
N PHE A 68 -10.29 -2.03 -2.65
CA PHE A 68 -11.47 -2.14 -3.51
C PHE A 68 -11.91 -3.59 -3.70
N LEU A 69 -10.96 -4.52 -3.87
CA LEU A 69 -11.23 -5.96 -3.95
C LEU A 69 -11.83 -6.49 -2.63
N PHE A 70 -11.20 -6.19 -1.50
CA PHE A 70 -11.68 -6.61 -0.19
C PHE A 70 -13.11 -6.12 0.04
N ASN A 71 -13.35 -4.84 -0.23
CA ASN A 71 -14.67 -4.28 -0.02
C ASN A 71 -15.69 -4.83 -1.02
N SER A 72 -15.28 -5.19 -2.24
CA SER A 72 -16.17 -5.85 -3.22
C SER A 72 -16.58 -7.24 -2.73
N VAL A 73 -15.64 -8.02 -2.18
CA VAL A 73 -15.90 -9.33 -1.60
C VAL A 73 -16.78 -9.23 -0.36
N ILE A 74 -16.52 -8.26 0.52
CA ILE A 74 -17.32 -8.02 1.73
C ILE A 74 -18.74 -7.60 1.32
N MET A 75 -18.89 -6.61 0.45
CA MET A 75 -20.22 -6.18 0.00
C MET A 75 -21.00 -7.34 -0.63
N ASN A 76 -20.38 -8.10 -1.55
CA ASN A 76 -21.02 -9.27 -2.17
C ASN A 76 -21.37 -10.40 -1.18
N LYS A 77 -20.72 -10.45 -0.02
CA LYS A 77 -20.97 -11.48 1.00
C LYS A 77 -22.06 -11.08 1.99
N TYR A 78 -22.18 -9.80 2.30
CA TYR A 78 -23.05 -9.30 3.37
C TYR A 78 -24.27 -8.53 2.87
N PHE A 79 -24.32 -8.22 1.57
CA PHE A 79 -25.40 -7.49 0.92
C PHE A 79 -25.70 -8.08 -0.47
#